data_AF-A0A920UCE6-F1
#
_entry.id   AF-A0A920UCE6-F1
#
_cell.length_a   1.000
_cell.length_b   1.000
_cell.length_c   1.000
_cell.angle_alpha   90.00
_cell.angle_beta   90.00
_cell.angle_gamma   90.00
#
_symmetry.space_group_name_H-M   'P 1'
#
loop_
_entity.id
_entity.type
_entity.pdbx_description
1 polymer ?
#
loop_
_entity_poly.entity_id
_entity_poly.type
_entity_poly.pdbx_seq_one_letter_code
_entity_poly.pdbx_strand_id
1 'polypeptide(L)' 'MGITVDMRHPRAKGLMLRMAKWADLVTENFTPGTMESWELGFEQLKEVNPDIVLFSTSMMGRGGPMERQPGFGPSFHLW' A
#
# COMPACT_ATOMS: atom_id res chain seq x y z
N MET A 1 12.08 13.81 9.79
CA MET A 1 12.81 13.38 8.58
C MET A 1 11.87 12.54 7.75
N GLY A 2 11.64 12.86 6.47
CA GLY A 2 10.73 12.12 5.61
C GLY A 2 11.14 12.26 4.15
N ILE A 3 10.69 11.34 3.31
CA ILE A 3 10.88 11.38 1.86
C ILE A 3 9.50 11.58 1.24
N THR A 4 9.40 12.50 0.29
CA THR A 4 8.19 12.71 -0.51
C THR A 4 8.44 12.21 -1.92
N VAL A 5 7.56 11.36 -2.42
CA VAL A 5 7.66 10.77 -3.76
C VAL A 5 6.35 11.01 -4.50
N ASP A 6 6.44 11.55 -5.72
CA ASP A 6 5.29 11.62 -6.62
C ASP A 6 5.15 10.30 -7.39
N MET A 7 4.14 9.50 -7.05
CA MET A 7 3.89 8.20 -7.67
C MET A 7 3.51 8.28 -9.16
N ARG A 8 3.19 9.47 -9.69
CA ARG A 8 2.93 9.67 -11.13
C ARG A 8 4.22 9.71 -11.94
N HIS A 9 5.37 9.94 -11.31
CA HIS A 9 6.64 9.97 -12.02
C HIS A 9 7.06 8.55 -12.42
N PRO A 10 7.48 8.29 -13.67
CA PRO A 10 7.81 6.94 -14.15
C PRO A 10 8.95 6.23 -13.40
N ARG A 11 9.69 6.96 -12.56
CA ARG A 11 10.79 6.43 -11.74
C ARG A 11 10.38 6.10 -10.31
N ALA A 12 9.18 6.50 -9.88
CA ALA A 12 8.72 6.37 -8.50
C ALA A 12 8.63 4.91 -8.08
N LYS A 13 7.99 4.06 -8.90
CA LYS A 13 7.91 2.61 -8.66
C LYS A 13 9.28 1.99 -8.37
N GLY A 14 10.26 2.24 -9.25
CA GLY A 14 11.61 1.70 -9.09
C GLY A 14 12.33 2.21 -7.85
N LEU A 15 12.08 3.46 -7.43
CA LEU A 15 12.59 3.97 -6.15
C LEU A 15 11.95 3.24 -4.96
N MET A 16 10.62 3.08 -4.96
CA MET A 16 9.89 2.40 -3.89
C MET A 16 10.31 0.94 -3.75
N LEU A 17 10.49 0.21 -4.86
CA LEU A 17 10.98 -1.18 -4.83
C LEU A 17 12.41 -1.30 -4.28
N ARG A 18 13.29 -0.33 -4.58
CA ARG A 18 14.63 -0.30 -3.96
C ARG A 18 14.57 -0.08 -2.46
N MET A 19 13.62 0.74 -1.99
CA MET A 19 13.39 0.93 -0.55
C MET A 19 12.81 -0.33 0.09
N ALA A 20 11.85 -0.98 -0.55
CA ALA A 20 11.26 -2.23 -0.10
C ALA A 20 12.28 -3.37 0.02
N LYS A 21 13.30 -3.40 -0.85
CA LYS A 21 14.42 -4.35 -0.76
C LYS A 21 15.21 -4.23 0.55
N TRP A 22 15.26 -3.05 1.15
CA TRP A 22 15.94 -2.80 2.42
C TRP A 22 15.01 -2.93 3.63
N ALA A 23 13.72 -2.70 3.45
CA ALA A 23 12.75 -2.67 4.54
C ALA A 23 12.35 -4.07 5.02
N ASP A 24 12.23 -4.25 6.34
CA ASP A 24 11.62 -5.45 6.93
C ASP A 24 10.09 -5.41 6.89
N LEU A 25 9.50 -4.21 7.00
CA LEU A 25 8.06 -3.97 7.08
C LEU A 25 7.64 -2.83 6.15
N VAL A 26 6.61 -3.07 5.34
CA VAL A 26 5.87 -2.03 4.62
C VAL A 26 4.50 -1.89 5.25
N THR A 27 4.12 -0.67 5.59
CA THR A 27 2.79 -0.35 6.12
C THR A 27 2.04 0.51 5.12
N GLU A 28 0.79 0.18 4.86
CA GLU A 28 -0.07 0.99 3.98
C GLU A 28 -1.51 1.02 4.51
N ASN A 29 -2.20 2.12 4.23
CA ASN A 29 -3.57 2.37 4.69
C ASN A 29 -4.50 2.85 3.55
N PHE A 30 -4.16 2.54 2.30
CA PHE A 30 -4.92 2.95 1.13
C PHE A 30 -6.17 2.09 0.92
N THR A 31 -7.06 2.56 0.05
CA THR A 31 -8.16 1.73 -0.45
C THR A 31 -7.58 0.51 -1.18
N PRO A 32 -8.08 -0.72 -0.92
CA PRO A 32 -7.70 -1.94 -1.61
C PRO A 32 -7.64 -1.75 -3.13
N GLY A 33 -6.53 -2.19 -3.75
CA GLY A 33 -6.25 -2.00 -5.18
C GLY A 33 -5.32 -0.82 -5.49
N THR A 34 -5.13 0.13 -4.57
CA THR A 34 -4.28 1.30 -4.83
C THR A 34 -2.81 0.91 -5.00
N MET A 35 -2.26 0.13 -4.07
CA MET A 35 -0.86 -0.32 -4.13
C MET A 35 -0.64 -1.24 -5.34
N GLU A 36 -1.62 -2.09 -5.63
CA GLU A 36 -1.62 -2.97 -6.81
C GLU A 36 -1.61 -2.15 -8.11
N SER A 37 -2.34 -1.03 -8.18
CA SER A 37 -2.33 -0.12 -9.35
C SER A 37 -0.98 0.57 -9.59
N TRP A 38 -0.14 0.67 -8.56
CA TRP A 38 1.23 1.18 -8.67
C TRP A 38 2.26 0.06 -8.88
N GLU A 39 1.80 -1.19 -9.01
CA GLU A 39 2.63 -2.38 -9.10
C GLU A 39 3.58 -2.50 -7.89
N LEU A 40 3.05 -2.17 -6.71
CA LEU A 40 3.69 -2.25 -5.40
C LEU A 40 2.86 -3.10 -4.44
N GLY A 41 2.00 -3.99 -4.96
CA GLY A 41 1.27 -4.96 -4.16
C GLY A 41 2.20 -5.99 -3.51
N PHE A 42 1.65 -6.82 -2.63
CA PHE A 42 2.42 -7.81 -1.87
C PHE A 42 3.29 -8.69 -2.77
N GLU A 43 2.75 -9.18 -3.88
CA GLU A 43 3.51 -10.03 -4.82
C GLU A 43 4.74 -9.31 -5.39
N GLN A 44 4.61 -8.05 -5.81
CA GLN A 44 5.74 -7.27 -6.34
C GLN A 44 6.78 -6.93 -5.26
N LEU A 45 6.33 -6.69 -4.03
CA LEU A 45 7.24 -6.49 -2.90
C LEU A 45 8.00 -7.76 -2.56
N LYS A 46 7.31 -8.92 -2.57
CA LYS A 46 7.89 -10.23 -2.30
C LYS A 46 8.90 -10.67 -3.37
N GLU A 47 8.68 -10.28 -4.63
CA GLU A 47 9.65 -10.49 -5.72
C GLU A 47 11.01 -9.84 -5.43
N VAL A 48 11.03 -8.66 -4.82
CA VAL A 48 12.28 -7.94 -4.52
C VAL A 48 12.84 -8.22 -3.13
N ASN A 49 11.99 -8.68 -2.20
CA ASN A 49 12.36 -9.06 -0.85
C ASN A 49 11.44 -10.19 -0.33
N PRO A 50 11.88 -11.47 -0.37
CA PRO A 50 11.08 -12.61 0.06
C PRO A 50 10.70 -12.62 1.55
N ASP A 51 11.48 -11.91 2.40
CA ASP A 51 11.28 -11.85 3.85
C ASP A 51 10.39 -10.67 4.28
N ILE A 52 9.90 -9.87 3.33
CA ILE A 52 9.15 -8.65 3.62
C ILE A 52 7.79 -8.95 4.25
N VAL A 53 7.45 -8.17 5.27
CA VAL A 53 6.09 -8.16 5.84
C VAL A 53 5.32 -6.96 5.28
N LEU A 54 4.11 -7.19 4.78
CA LEU A 54 3.17 -6.12 4.42
C LEU A 54 2.05 -6.06 5.48
N PHE A 55 1.99 -4.95 6.21
CA PHE A 55 0.85 -4.63 7.05
C PHE A 55 -0.08 -3.67 6.31
N SER A 56 -1.15 -4.24 5.75
CA SER A 56 -2.19 -3.49 5.03
C SER A 56 -3.40 -3.25 5.93
N THR A 57 -3.82 -2.00 6.00
CA THR A 57 -5.06 -1.60 6.69
C THR A 57 -5.96 -0.87 5.71
N SER A 58 -7.26 -1.03 5.83
CA SER A 58 -8.23 -0.27 5.03
C SER A 58 -9.49 -0.08 5.84
N MET A 59 -10.21 1.01 5.59
CA MET A 59 -11.31 1.41 6.48
C MET A 59 -12.47 0.42 6.48
N MET A 60 -12.79 -0.18 5.33
CA MET A 60 -13.87 -1.17 5.16
C MET A 60 -13.35 -2.61 5.08
N GLY A 61 -12.07 -2.84 5.38
CA GLY A 61 -11.41 -4.14 5.25
C GLY A 61 -11.15 -4.57 3.79
N ARG A 62 -10.41 -5.67 3.64
CA ARG A 62 -10.16 -6.35 2.36
C ARG A 62 -11.01 -7.62 2.28
N GLY A 63 -11.54 -7.96 1.10
CA GLY A 63 -12.33 -9.17 0.83
C GLY A 63 -13.83 -9.05 1.05
N GLY A 64 -14.31 -7.91 1.54
CA GLY A 64 -15.73 -7.64 1.76
C GLY A 64 -16.40 -6.87 0.60
N PRO A 65 -17.75 -6.84 0.54
CA PRO A 65 -18.48 -6.15 -0.53
C PRO A 65 -18.21 -4.63 -0.57
N MET A 66 -17.76 -4.05 0.53
CA MET A 66 -17.43 -2.63 0.66
C MET A 66 -15.93 -2.35 0.57
N GLU A 67 -15.09 -3.32 0.22
CA GLU A 67 -13.62 -3.17 0.27
C GLU A 67 -13.11 -1.98 -0.56
N ARG A 68 -13.77 -1.66 -1.68
CA ARG A 68 -13.36 -0.57 -2.57
C ARG A 68 -13.88 0.80 -2.15
N GLN A 69 -14.68 0.88 -1.09
CA GLN A 69 -15.24 2.13 -0.61
C GLN A 69 -14.14 2.95 0.08
N PRO A 70 -13.80 4.14 -0.44
CA PRO A 70 -12.85 5.02 0.22
C PRO A 70 -13.40 5.46 1.57
N GLY A 71 -12.55 5.41 2.58
CA GLY A 71 -12.88 5.80 3.92
C GLY A 71 -12.37 7.20 4.26
N PHE A 72 -13.20 7.99 4.94
CA PHE A 72 -12.79 9.23 5.59
C PHE A 72 -13.19 9.17 7.06
N GLY A 73 -12.35 9.67 7.97
CA GLY A 73 -12.49 9.49 9.43
C GLY A 73 -13.89 9.73 10.03
N PRO A 74 -14.65 10.76 9.62
CA PRO A 74 -16.03 10.97 10.08
C PRO A 74 -17.02 9.89 9.65
N SER A 75 -16.75 9.19 8.54
CA SER A 75 -17.61 8.10 8.03
C SER A 75 -17.49 6.82 8.86
N PHE A 76 -16.59 6.76 9.83
CA PHE A 76 -16.41 5.62 10.73
C PHE A 76 -17.48 5.56 11.86
N HIS A 77 -18.49 6.42 11.85
CA HIS A 77 -19.43 6.54 12.96
C HIS A 77 -20.58 5.50 13.00
N LEU A 78 -20.84 4.67 12.00
CA LEU A 78 -22.02 3.79 12.02
C LEU A 78 -21.79 2.42 11.38
N TRP A 79 -20.90 1.63 12.00
CA TRP A 79 -20.90 0.16 11.91
C TRP A 79 -20.71 -0.45 13.29
#